data_AF-A0A4P7JH85-F1
#
_entry.id   AF-A0A4P7JH85-F1
#
_cell.length_a   1.000
_cell.length_b   1.000
_cell.length_c   1.000
_cell.angle_alpha   90.00
_cell.angle_beta   90.00
_cell.angle_gamma   90.00
#
_symmetry.space_group_name_H-M   'P 1'
#
loop_
_entity.id
_entity.type
_entity.pdbx_description
1 polymer ?
#
loop_
_entity_poly.entity_id
_entity_poly.type
_entity_poly.pdbx_seq_one_letter_code
_entity_poly.pdbx_strand_id
1 'polypeptide(L)'
;MTMIDPNLPGIWIVPGELFTYEVLNDGSYHVAPPAAPLSFSSDAAEMTWGAQVFDRQSASANGAGVEGRWTRRDSTEHWVFSANGQYQVRWGKDDPASTGIWALRDNGGALWIREKLAELTTDGAQVVFNLIGTGPAQYGYTVEDGVWTLLDPDSWEKRATYRRP
;
A
#
# COMPACT_ATOMS: atom_id res chain seq x y z
N MET A 1 -12.29 -11.69 -19.30
CA MET A 1 -11.18 -11.00 -18.60
C MET A 1 -10.80 -9.84 -19.47
N THR A 2 -11.00 -8.62 -19.00
CA THR A 2 -10.48 -7.42 -19.66
C THR A 2 -8.98 -7.40 -19.36
N MET A 3 -8.16 -7.52 -20.40
CA MET A 3 -6.71 -7.57 -20.25
C MET A 3 -6.23 -6.15 -19.96
N ILE A 4 -5.57 -5.94 -18.82
CA ILE A 4 -4.83 -4.70 -18.54
C ILE A 4 -3.75 -4.51 -19.63
N ASP A 5 -3.46 -3.27 -20.01
CA ASP A 5 -2.33 -2.95 -20.89
C ASP A 5 -1.06 -3.68 -20.44
N PRO A 6 -0.44 -4.52 -21.29
CA PRO A 6 0.71 -5.35 -20.92
C PRO A 6 1.95 -4.55 -20.51
N ASN A 7 2.00 -3.24 -20.79
CA ASN A 7 3.11 -2.38 -20.39
C ASN A 7 2.96 -1.80 -18.99
N LEU A 8 1.76 -1.86 -18.39
CA LEU A 8 1.50 -1.35 -17.03
C LEU A 8 2.07 -2.24 -15.92
N PRO A 9 1.97 -3.58 -15.97
CA PRO A 9 2.48 -4.42 -14.89
C PRO A 9 3.95 -4.15 -14.53
N GLY A 10 4.26 -4.24 -13.24
CA GLY A 10 5.57 -4.05 -12.64
C GLY A 10 5.65 -2.85 -11.71
N ILE A 11 6.88 -2.51 -11.33
CA ILE A 11 7.18 -1.46 -10.35
C ILE A 11 7.36 -0.11 -11.04
N TRP A 12 6.91 0.93 -10.37
CA TRP A 12 6.89 2.31 -10.79
C TRP A 12 7.29 3.24 -9.63
N ILE A 13 7.96 4.34 -9.95
CA ILE A 13 8.34 5.40 -9.01
C ILE A 13 7.91 6.75 -9.55
N VAL A 14 7.45 7.65 -8.69
CA VAL A 14 7.25 9.06 -9.05
C VAL A 14 8.51 9.84 -8.66
N PRO A 15 9.20 10.51 -9.59
CA PRO A 15 10.41 11.25 -9.26
C PRO A 15 10.18 12.30 -8.16
N GLY A 16 10.96 12.22 -7.08
CA GLY A 16 10.84 13.10 -5.92
C GLY A 16 9.92 12.57 -4.82
N GLU A 17 9.21 11.45 -5.06
CA GLU A 17 8.43 10.76 -4.04
C GLU A 17 9.17 9.54 -3.49
N LEU A 18 8.90 9.22 -2.22
CA LEU A 18 9.52 8.08 -1.53
C LEU A 18 8.75 6.77 -1.72
N PHE A 19 7.58 6.82 -2.35
CA PHE A 19 6.71 5.67 -2.53
C PHE A 19 7.08 4.87 -3.77
N THR A 20 6.88 3.56 -3.65
CA THR A 20 6.91 2.63 -4.77
C THR A 20 5.47 2.24 -5.11
N TYR A 21 5.17 2.21 -6.39
CA TYR A 21 3.87 1.82 -6.91
C TYR A 21 4.04 0.53 -7.71
N GLU A 22 3.10 -0.38 -7.62
CA GLU A 22 3.19 -1.66 -8.30
C GLU A 22 1.85 -2.04 -8.89
N VAL A 23 1.87 -2.41 -10.16
CA VAL A 23 0.72 -2.98 -10.86
C VAL A 23 1.01 -4.46 -11.08
N LEU A 24 0.15 -5.35 -10.58
CA LEU A 24 0.28 -6.78 -10.87
C LEU A 24 -0.44 -7.13 -12.18
N ASN A 25 -0.14 -8.31 -12.72
CA ASN A 25 -0.73 -8.79 -13.99
C ASN A 25 -2.25 -8.97 -13.93
N ASP A 26 -2.84 -9.08 -12.74
CA ASP A 26 -4.28 -9.16 -12.56
C ASP A 26 -4.98 -7.80 -12.61
N GLY A 27 -4.21 -6.69 -12.63
CA GLY A 27 -4.72 -5.32 -12.59
C GLY A 27 -4.62 -4.68 -11.21
N SER A 28 -4.21 -5.41 -10.18
CA SER A 28 -4.19 -4.86 -8.82
C SER A 28 -3.08 -3.83 -8.65
N TYR A 29 -3.47 -2.65 -8.20
CA TYR A 29 -2.59 -1.51 -7.95
C TYR A 29 -2.27 -1.39 -6.46
N HIS A 30 -0.97 -1.36 -6.18
CA HIS A 30 -0.42 -1.35 -4.85
C HIS A 30 0.52 -0.17 -4.64
N VAL A 31 0.58 0.30 -3.39
CA VAL A 31 1.48 1.38 -2.97
C VAL A 31 2.25 0.93 -1.75
N ALA A 32 3.56 1.20 -1.76
CA ALA A 32 4.45 0.85 -0.66
C ALA A 32 5.31 2.07 -0.27
N PRO A 33 5.19 2.58 0.97
CA PRO A 33 6.17 3.51 1.51
C PRO A 33 7.54 2.82 1.70
N PRO A 34 8.61 3.59 1.97
CA PRO A 34 9.85 3.02 2.48
C PRO A 34 9.60 2.25 3.78
N ALA A 35 10.47 1.27 4.06
CA ALA A 35 10.47 0.62 5.36
C ALA A 35 10.73 1.67 6.45
N ALA A 36 9.93 1.66 7.51
CA ALA A 36 10.13 2.56 8.63
C ALA A 36 10.73 1.80 9.82
N PRO A 37 11.57 2.46 10.65
CA PRO A 37 12.15 1.84 11.83
C PRO A 37 11.12 1.16 12.72
N LEU A 38 11.49 0.04 13.31
CA LEU A 38 10.63 -0.79 14.14
C LEU A 38 11.35 -1.13 15.45
N SER A 39 10.66 -0.91 16.57
CA SER A 39 11.13 -1.37 17.88
C SER A 39 9.97 -1.82 18.76
N PHE A 40 10.28 -2.67 19.73
CA PHE A 40 9.32 -3.15 20.72
C PHE A 40 9.80 -2.82 22.14
N SER A 41 8.84 -2.58 23.03
CA SER A 41 9.06 -2.62 24.49
C SER A 41 9.56 -4.00 24.94
N SER A 42 10.16 -4.05 26.13
CA SER A 42 10.76 -5.29 26.67
C SER A 42 9.77 -6.44 26.88
N ASP A 43 8.50 -6.13 27.12
CA ASP A 43 7.41 -7.10 27.27
C ASP A 43 6.60 -7.29 25.96
N ALA A 44 7.00 -6.62 24.88
CA ALA A 44 6.32 -6.60 23.59
C ALA A 44 4.84 -6.16 23.66
N ALA A 45 4.44 -5.41 24.70
CA ALA A 45 3.11 -4.83 24.80
C ALA A 45 2.95 -3.59 23.91
N GLU A 46 4.05 -2.88 23.68
CA GLU A 46 4.16 -1.70 22.82
C GLU A 46 5.06 -1.96 21.60
N MET A 47 4.60 -1.51 20.44
CA MET A 47 5.36 -1.42 19.19
C MET A 47 5.49 0.04 18.78
N THR A 48 6.71 0.48 18.51
CA THR A 48 6.98 1.76 17.82
C THR A 48 7.34 1.46 16.37
N TRP A 49 6.57 2.01 15.44
CA TRP A 49 6.78 1.88 13.99
C TRP A 49 6.84 3.28 13.37
N GLY A 50 8.02 3.64 12.85
CA GLY A 50 8.31 5.02 12.46
C GLY A 50 8.17 5.97 13.66
N ALA A 51 7.29 6.96 13.54
CA ALA A 51 6.97 7.91 14.61
C ALA A 51 5.69 7.54 15.39
N GLN A 52 5.09 6.38 15.09
CA GLN A 52 3.81 5.96 15.65
C GLN A 52 4.01 4.90 16.74
N VAL A 53 3.15 4.94 17.76
CA VAL A 53 3.16 3.99 18.87
C VAL A 53 1.84 3.21 18.90
N PHE A 54 1.96 1.90 19.06
CA PHE A 54 0.84 0.97 19.05
C PHE A 54 0.83 0.08 20.29
N ASP A 55 -0.36 -0.13 20.83
CA ASP A 55 -0.65 -1.00 21.96
C ASP A 55 -1.21 -2.34 21.49
N ARG A 56 -0.61 -3.43 21.96
CA ARG A 56 -1.05 -4.80 21.64
C ARG A 56 -2.40 -5.10 22.30
N GLN A 57 -3.35 -5.62 21.52
CA GLN A 57 -4.74 -5.80 21.98
C GLN A 57 -5.04 -7.19 22.56
N SER A 58 -4.13 -8.15 22.46
CA SER A 58 -4.32 -9.49 23.01
C SER A 58 -3.05 -9.98 23.71
N ALA A 59 -3.20 -10.40 24.97
CA ALA A 59 -2.12 -10.91 25.79
C ALA A 59 -1.67 -12.36 25.47
N SER A 60 -2.30 -13.07 24.54
CA SER A 60 -2.09 -14.51 24.38
C SER A 60 -1.23 -14.91 23.17
N ALA A 61 -0.12 -15.56 23.52
CA ALA A 61 0.44 -16.76 22.89
C ALA A 61 0.94 -16.61 21.45
N ASN A 62 2.04 -15.86 21.30
CA ASN A 62 3.28 -16.28 20.62
C ASN A 62 4.00 -15.03 20.04
N GLY A 63 5.17 -14.72 20.60
CA GLY A 63 6.18 -13.95 19.90
C GLY A 63 6.33 -12.49 20.32
N ALA A 64 7.57 -12.15 20.69
CA ALA A 64 8.12 -10.83 20.39
C ALA A 64 8.04 -10.63 18.85
N GLY A 65 7.48 -9.53 18.36
CA GLY A 65 7.39 -9.25 16.93
C GLY A 65 6.09 -8.58 16.47
N VAL A 66 5.95 -8.41 15.14
CA VAL A 66 4.87 -7.64 14.50
C VAL A 66 3.53 -8.36 14.49
N GLU A 67 3.53 -9.69 14.44
CA GLU A 67 2.31 -10.49 14.36
C GLU A 67 1.34 -10.22 15.51
N GLY A 68 0.03 -10.23 15.21
CA GLY A 68 -1.04 -10.00 16.17
C GLY A 68 -1.82 -8.71 15.93
N ARG A 69 -2.55 -8.29 16.96
CA ARG A 69 -3.48 -7.15 16.91
C ARG A 69 -2.88 -5.94 17.62
N TRP A 70 -2.91 -4.80 16.95
CA TRP A 70 -2.32 -3.55 17.41
C TRP A 70 -3.33 -2.42 17.26
N THR A 71 -3.38 -1.52 18.24
CA THR A 71 -4.15 -0.28 18.15
C THR A 71 -3.21 0.88 18.34
N ARG A 72 -3.26 1.85 17.44
CA ARG A 72 -2.43 3.04 17.57
C ARG A 72 -2.93 3.88 18.74
N ARG A 73 -2.02 4.30 19.62
CA ARG A 73 -2.36 4.94 20.90
C ARG A 73 -3.21 6.21 20.77
N ASP A 74 -2.94 7.01 19.74
CA ASP A 74 -3.56 8.33 19.53
C ASP A 74 -4.59 8.36 18.39
N SER A 75 -5.17 7.21 18.01
CA SER A 75 -6.18 7.16 16.94
C SER A 75 -7.08 5.92 17.02
N THR A 76 -8.11 5.87 16.18
CA THR A 76 -9.00 4.69 16.01
C THR A 76 -8.44 3.65 15.04
N GLU A 77 -7.14 3.68 14.79
CA GLU A 77 -6.44 2.83 13.83
C GLU A 77 -6.11 1.46 14.45
N HIS A 78 -6.66 0.40 13.86
CA HIS A 78 -6.51 -0.97 14.32
C HIS A 78 -5.88 -1.85 13.23
N TRP A 79 -4.77 -2.49 13.55
CA TRP A 79 -4.04 -3.39 12.67
C TRP A 79 -4.11 -4.83 13.13
N VAL A 80 -4.15 -5.74 12.16
CA VAL A 80 -3.99 -7.18 12.36
C VAL A 80 -2.92 -7.67 11.39
N PHE A 81 -1.77 -8.08 11.91
CA PHE A 81 -0.68 -8.68 11.14
C PHE A 81 -0.72 -10.20 11.29
N SER A 82 -0.79 -10.91 10.17
CA SER A 82 -0.83 -12.37 10.11
C SER A 82 0.55 -12.94 9.79
N ALA A 83 0.88 -14.11 10.35
CA ALA A 83 2.16 -14.80 10.14
C ALA A 83 2.47 -15.16 8.67
N ASN A 84 1.46 -15.18 7.79
CA ASN A 84 1.64 -15.38 6.35
C ASN A 84 2.08 -14.12 5.60
N GLY A 85 2.43 -13.04 6.31
CA GLY A 85 2.85 -11.77 5.71
C GLY A 85 1.70 -10.89 5.25
N GLN A 86 0.44 -11.19 5.56
CA GLN A 86 -0.70 -10.32 5.24
C GLN A 86 -1.07 -9.43 6.42
N TYR A 87 -1.61 -8.24 6.13
CA TYR A 87 -2.21 -7.39 7.15
C TYR A 87 -3.62 -6.93 6.75
N GLN A 88 -4.36 -6.54 7.78
CA GLN A 88 -5.61 -5.79 7.67
C GLN A 88 -5.52 -4.56 8.57
N VAL A 89 -5.93 -3.40 8.06
CA VAL A 89 -6.03 -2.16 8.85
C VAL A 89 -7.45 -1.60 8.78
N ARG A 90 -7.92 -1.03 9.89
CA ARG A 90 -9.15 -0.25 9.97
C ARG A 90 -8.83 1.12 10.55
N TRP A 91 -9.30 2.17 9.90
CA TRP A 91 -9.05 3.56 10.28
C TRP A 91 -10.13 4.13 11.23
N GLY A 92 -11.21 3.38 11.43
CA GLY A 92 -12.33 3.70 12.31
C GLY A 92 -13.33 2.54 12.36
N LYS A 93 -14.46 2.75 13.03
CA LYS A 93 -15.51 1.72 13.19
C LYS A 93 -16.30 1.46 11.91
N ASP A 94 -16.44 2.48 11.07
CA ASP A 94 -17.32 2.49 9.89
C ASP A 94 -16.54 2.39 8.57
N ASP A 95 -15.20 2.47 8.59
CA ASP A 95 -14.39 2.40 7.39
C ASP A 95 -14.18 0.95 6.92
N PRO A 96 -14.24 0.69 5.60
CA PRO A 96 -13.85 -0.60 5.07
C PRO A 96 -12.38 -0.86 5.42
N ALA A 97 -12.09 -2.11 5.76
CA ALA A 97 -10.73 -2.47 6.10
C ALA A 97 -9.85 -2.49 4.85
N SER A 98 -8.72 -1.79 4.88
CA SER A 98 -7.66 -1.96 3.89
C SER A 98 -6.88 -3.24 4.17
N THR A 99 -6.27 -3.80 3.12
CA THR A 99 -5.45 -5.00 3.21
C THR A 99 -4.16 -4.84 2.42
N GLY A 100 -3.15 -5.58 2.83
CA GLY A 100 -1.87 -5.57 2.16
C GLY A 100 -0.94 -6.66 2.64
N ILE A 101 0.32 -6.52 2.28
CA ILE A 101 1.42 -7.40 2.69
C ILE A 101 2.38 -6.61 3.55
N TRP A 102 2.97 -7.27 4.55
CA TRP A 102 4.02 -6.72 5.39
C TRP A 102 5.26 -7.61 5.34
N ALA A 103 6.42 -7.00 5.56
CA ALA A 103 7.68 -7.73 5.71
C ALA A 103 8.63 -6.98 6.65
N LEU A 104 9.43 -7.73 7.39
CA LEU A 104 10.55 -7.17 8.13
C LEU A 104 11.74 -6.89 7.20
N ARG A 105 12.41 -5.76 7.43
CA ARG A 105 13.65 -5.33 6.78
C ARG A 105 14.72 -5.10 7.84
N ASP A 106 15.96 -4.92 7.41
CA ASP A 106 17.09 -4.58 8.28
C ASP A 106 17.23 -5.51 9.49
N ASN A 107 17.16 -6.83 9.24
CA ASN A 107 17.19 -7.88 10.26
C ASN A 107 16.12 -7.73 11.36
N GLY A 108 14.95 -7.19 11.02
CA GLY A 108 13.86 -6.94 11.97
C GLY A 108 13.83 -5.53 12.56
N GLY A 109 14.80 -4.68 12.22
CA GLY A 109 14.86 -3.28 12.68
C GLY A 109 13.94 -2.31 11.93
N ALA A 110 13.28 -2.76 10.86
CA ALA A 110 12.33 -1.96 10.11
C ALA A 110 11.13 -2.79 9.62
N LEU A 111 9.97 -2.16 9.54
CA LEU A 111 8.74 -2.74 9.01
C LEU A 111 8.38 -2.05 7.69
N TRP A 112 8.17 -2.87 6.67
CA TRP A 112 7.72 -2.46 5.35
C TRP A 112 6.31 -2.99 5.09
N ILE A 113 5.46 -2.17 4.48
CA ILE A 113 4.12 -2.55 4.06
C ILE A 113 3.92 -2.25 2.58
N ARG A 114 3.02 -3.00 1.94
CA ARG A 114 2.51 -2.76 0.59
C ARG A 114 0.99 -2.91 0.62
N GLU A 115 0.28 -1.81 0.43
CA GLU A 115 -1.19 -1.76 0.47
C GLU A 115 -1.78 -1.95 -0.92
N LYS A 116 -2.86 -2.73 -1.03
CA LYS A 116 -3.69 -2.72 -2.25
C LYS A 116 -4.64 -1.53 -2.18
N LEU A 117 -4.54 -0.61 -3.14
CA LEU A 117 -5.40 0.59 -3.19
C LEU A 117 -6.48 0.53 -4.26
N ALA A 118 -6.25 -0.17 -5.37
CA ALA A 118 -7.20 -0.20 -6.47
C ALA A 118 -7.12 -1.49 -7.29
N GLU A 119 -8.14 -1.66 -8.12
CA GLU A 119 -8.12 -2.54 -9.28
C GLU A 119 -8.11 -1.67 -10.55
N LEU A 120 -7.17 -1.90 -11.46
CA LEU A 120 -7.07 -1.15 -12.70
C LEU A 120 -7.84 -1.84 -13.83
N THR A 121 -8.51 -1.02 -14.63
CA THR A 121 -9.06 -1.42 -15.93
C THR A 121 -8.66 -0.41 -16.99
N THR A 122 -8.36 -0.88 -18.19
CA THR A 122 -7.95 -0.03 -19.32
C THR A 122 -8.76 -0.35 -20.56
N ASP A 123 -8.99 0.66 -21.40
CA ASP A 123 -9.59 0.49 -22.75
C ASP A 123 -8.59 0.77 -23.90
N GLY A 124 -7.33 1.04 -23.55
CA GLY A 124 -6.25 1.37 -24.49
C GLY A 124 -5.99 2.88 -24.65
N ALA A 125 -6.91 3.74 -24.21
CA ALA A 125 -6.71 5.20 -24.17
C ALA A 125 -6.79 5.76 -22.74
N GLN A 126 -7.61 5.12 -21.91
CA GLN A 126 -7.89 5.52 -20.55
C GLN A 126 -7.61 4.37 -19.59
N VAL A 127 -7.23 4.77 -18.37
CA VAL A 127 -7.07 3.89 -17.22
C VAL A 127 -8.04 4.34 -16.14
N VAL A 128 -8.75 3.38 -15.56
CA VAL A 128 -9.66 3.59 -14.43
C VAL A 128 -9.12 2.87 -13.22
N PHE A 129 -8.91 3.62 -12.15
CA PHE A 129 -8.59 3.14 -10.82
C PHE A 129 -9.88 2.89 -10.06
N ASN A 130 -10.28 1.64 -9.92
CA ASN A 130 -11.39 1.25 -9.05
C ASN A 130 -10.87 1.22 -7.61
N LEU A 131 -10.84 2.41 -6.99
CA LEU A 131 -10.29 2.62 -5.65
C LEU A 131 -11.10 1.87 -4.58
N ILE A 132 -10.40 1.34 -3.59
CA ILE A 132 -11.05 0.70 -2.44
C ILE A 132 -11.56 1.79 -1.50
N GLY A 133 -12.85 1.72 -1.14
CA GLY A 133 -13.47 2.65 -0.17
C GLY A 133 -13.91 3.99 -0.75
N THR A 134 -13.51 4.34 -1.98
CA THR A 134 -13.95 5.56 -2.67
C THR A 134 -14.46 5.26 -4.08
N GLY A 135 -15.02 6.26 -4.75
CA GLY A 135 -15.41 6.13 -6.16
C GLY A 135 -14.21 5.91 -7.09
N PRO A 136 -14.46 5.44 -8.33
CA PRO A 136 -13.40 5.26 -9.30
C PRO A 136 -12.78 6.59 -9.72
N ALA A 137 -11.49 6.58 -10.07
CA ALA A 137 -10.78 7.71 -10.66
C ALA A 137 -10.30 7.34 -12.08
N GLN A 138 -10.52 8.22 -13.05
CA GLN A 138 -10.28 7.96 -14.46
C GLN A 138 -9.30 8.98 -15.04
N TYR A 139 -8.39 8.49 -15.88
CA TYR A 139 -7.34 9.29 -16.51
C TYR A 139 -7.13 8.84 -17.95
N GLY A 140 -6.74 9.76 -18.83
CA GLY A 140 -5.98 9.37 -20.03
C GLY A 140 -4.61 8.85 -19.61
N TYR A 141 -4.00 7.97 -20.38
CA TYR A 141 -2.65 7.50 -20.04
C TYR A 141 -1.81 7.12 -21.26
N THR A 142 -0.50 7.13 -21.07
CA THR A 142 0.46 6.54 -21.99
C THR A 142 1.48 5.71 -21.21
N VAL A 143 2.00 4.66 -21.83
CA VAL A 143 3.14 3.89 -21.32
C VAL A 143 4.12 3.66 -22.45
N GLU A 144 5.27 4.33 -22.40
CA GLU A 144 6.31 4.25 -23.44
C GLU A 144 7.69 4.38 -22.80
N ASP A 145 8.67 3.60 -23.27
CA ASP A 145 10.06 3.64 -22.83
C ASP A 145 10.27 3.66 -21.31
N GLY A 146 9.47 2.87 -20.58
CA GLY A 146 9.54 2.79 -19.12
C GLY A 146 9.00 4.02 -18.39
N VAL A 147 8.20 4.85 -19.06
CA VAL A 147 7.52 6.01 -18.50
C VAL A 147 6.02 5.82 -18.61
N TRP A 148 5.33 5.82 -17.47
CA TRP A 148 3.87 5.84 -17.41
C TRP A 148 3.41 7.25 -17.07
N THR A 149 2.63 7.87 -17.96
CA THR A 149 2.10 9.21 -17.77
C THR A 149 0.59 9.15 -17.56
N LEU A 150 0.11 9.81 -16.51
CA LEU A 150 -1.32 10.06 -16.32
C LEU A 150 -1.67 11.45 -16.84
N LEU A 151 -2.77 11.51 -17.58
CA LEU A 151 -3.29 12.70 -18.23
C LEU A 151 -4.70 12.98 -17.69
N ASP A 152 -5.04 14.25 -17.63
CA ASP A 152 -6.42 14.67 -17.42
C ASP A 152 -7.31 14.06 -18.52
N PRO A 153 -8.43 13.42 -18.20
CA PRO A 153 -9.22 12.67 -19.18
C PRO A 153 -9.91 13.58 -20.22
N ASP A 154 -10.11 14.86 -19.90
CA ASP A 154 -10.81 15.81 -20.78
C ASP A 154 -9.82 16.68 -21.56
N SER A 155 -8.87 17.29 -20.86
CA SER A 155 -7.91 18.23 -21.45
C SER A 155 -6.64 17.57 -22.00
N TRP A 156 -6.36 16.32 -21.64
CA TRP A 156 -5.11 15.60 -21.93
C TRP A 156 -3.85 16.26 -21.34
N GLU A 157 -4.02 17.19 -20.39
CA GLU A 157 -2.91 17.80 -19.68
C GLU A 157 -2.25 16.80 -18.73
N LYS A 158 -0.93 16.87 -18.63
CA LYS A 158 -0.16 15.95 -17.78
C LYS A 158 -0.47 16.16 -16.30
N ARG A 159 -0.88 15.09 -15.62
CA ARG A 159 -1.14 15.07 -14.16
C ARG A 159 0.01 14.49 -13.37
N ALA A 160 0.53 13.34 -13.80
CA ALA A 160 1.61 12.65 -13.10
C ALA A 160 2.51 11.87 -14.07
N THR A 161 3.74 11.63 -13.66
CA THR A 161 4.70 10.79 -14.40
C THR A 161 5.36 9.80 -13.46
N TYR A 162 5.21 8.54 -13.80
CA TYR A 162 5.87 7.41 -13.17
C TYR A 162 7.01 6.94 -14.07
N ARG A 163 8.06 6.40 -13.47
CA ARG A 163 9.20 5.81 -14.16
C ARG A 163 9.46 4.42 -13.63
N ARG A 164 10.05 3.56 -14.46
CA ARG A 164 10.69 2.34 -13.94
C ARG A 164 11.87 2.75 -13.03
N PRO A 165 12.11 2.01 -11.93
CA PRO A 165 13.26 2.24 -11.06
C PRO A 165 14.60 1.99 -11.77
#